data_AF-V5BL10-F1
#
_entry.id   AF-V5BL10-F1
#
_cell.length_a   1.000
_cell.length_b   1.000
_cell.length_c   1.000
_cell.angle_alpha   90.00
_cell.angle_beta   90.00
_cell.angle_gamma   90.00
#
_symmetry.space_group_name_H-M   'P 1'
#
loop_
_entity.id
_entity.type
_entity.pdbx_description
1 polymer ?
#
loop_
_entity_poly.entity_id
_entity_poly.type
_entity_poly.pdbx_seq_one_letter_code
_entity_poly.pdbx_strand_id
1 'polypeptide(L)'
;MPFFVALCLLLAIIVQTGSPLQAILVSPIFIYVGLAIAIAIIIGIFFKRLPEKTGYDLFACSALFVWFAYWKPLFVTDSPIFFFFPVYFALIVAFADLFFIGQRHKIDQDSRQRMQTIVNSGVIQPWFVMACVLVTLYFENRFIQFPTFMTLLTIRYALSGCLKSD
;
A
#
# COMPACT_ATOMS: atom_id res chain seq x y z
N MET A 1 -1.65 7.25 -5.58
CA MET A 1 -0.36 6.51 -5.50
C MET A 1 -0.09 5.85 -6.84
N PRO A 2 0.33 6.62 -7.86
CA PRO A 2 0.41 6.14 -9.24
C PRO A 2 1.44 5.04 -9.46
N PHE A 3 2.59 5.07 -8.79
CA PHE A 3 3.63 4.06 -8.99
C PHE A 3 3.18 2.69 -8.48
N PHE A 4 2.56 2.67 -7.30
CA PHE A 4 1.99 1.47 -6.73
C PHE A 4 0.90 0.86 -7.61
N VAL A 5 0.01 1.68 -8.19
CA VAL A 5 -1.02 1.21 -9.14
C VAL A 5 -0.38 0.58 -10.36
N ALA A 6 0.61 1.25 -10.97
CA ALA A 6 1.33 0.73 -12.14
C ALA A 6 2.01 -0.61 -11.84
N LEU A 7 2.68 -0.73 -10.68
CA LEU A 7 3.31 -1.97 -10.24
C LEU A 7 2.30 -3.09 -9.97
N CYS A 8 1.16 -2.78 -9.38
CA CYS A 8 0.09 -3.76 -9.15
C CYS A 8 -0.41 -4.36 -10.47
N LEU A 9 -0.67 -3.51 -11.47
CA LEU A 9 -1.12 -3.95 -12.79
C LEU A 9 -0.03 -4.73 -13.53
N LEU A 10 1.22 -4.26 -13.47
CA LEU A 10 2.37 -4.97 -14.04
C LEU A 10 2.53 -6.36 -13.42
N LEU A 11 2.43 -6.45 -12.09
CA LEU A 11 2.53 -7.72 -11.38
C LEU A 11 1.39 -8.67 -11.76
N ALA A 12 0.16 -8.17 -11.86
CA ALA A 12 -0.98 -8.98 -12.31
C ALA A 12 -0.75 -9.54 -13.72
N ILE A 13 -0.21 -8.74 -14.65
CA ILE A 13 0.13 -9.17 -16.01
C ILE A 13 1.24 -10.24 -15.98
N ILE A 14 2.29 -10.03 -15.18
CA ILE A 14 3.40 -10.98 -15.02
C ILE A 14 2.89 -12.34 -14.50
N VAL A 15 1.97 -12.32 -13.54
CA VAL A 15 1.34 -13.51 -12.97
C VAL A 15 0.47 -14.20 -14.01
N GLN A 16 -0.42 -13.46 -14.66
CA GLN A 16 -1.36 -14.00 -15.67
C GLN A 16 -0.66 -14.64 -16.87
N THR A 17 0.48 -14.09 -17.29
CA THR A 17 1.24 -14.56 -18.46
C THR A 17 2.21 -15.69 -18.14
N GLY A 18 2.38 -16.07 -16.87
CA GLY A 18 3.37 -17.09 -16.48
C GLY A 18 4.82 -16.67 -16.79
N SER A 19 5.09 -15.35 -16.82
CA SER A 19 6.37 -14.81 -17.28
C SER A 19 7.57 -15.31 -16.44
N PRO A 20 8.74 -15.58 -17.08
CA PRO A 20 9.97 -15.97 -16.36
C PRO A 20 10.46 -14.92 -15.36
N LEU A 21 9.98 -13.66 -15.47
CA LEU A 21 10.26 -12.60 -14.50
C LEU A 21 9.78 -12.96 -13.09
N GLN A 22 8.79 -13.85 -12.95
CA GLN A 22 8.35 -14.33 -11.63
C GLN A 22 9.50 -14.98 -10.87
N ALA A 23 10.35 -15.77 -11.53
CA ALA A 23 11.50 -16.42 -10.88
C ALA A 23 12.50 -15.41 -10.31
N ILE A 24 12.66 -14.27 -10.98
CA ILE A 24 13.51 -13.16 -10.52
C ILE A 24 12.87 -12.45 -9.33
N LEU A 25 11.57 -12.14 -9.43
CA LEU A 25 10.82 -11.43 -8.38
C LEU A 25 10.68 -12.23 -7.08
N VAL A 26 10.81 -13.55 -7.15
CA VAL A 26 10.80 -14.44 -5.99
C VAL A 26 12.16 -14.52 -5.28
N SER A 27 13.21 -13.91 -5.85
CA SER A 27 14.53 -13.91 -5.24
C SER A 27 14.52 -13.28 -3.83
N PRO A 28 15.21 -13.88 -2.85
CA PRO A 28 15.31 -13.34 -1.48
C PRO A 28 15.81 -11.89 -1.42
N ILE A 29 16.54 -11.44 -2.45
CA ILE A 29 17.02 -10.06 -2.52
C ILE A 29 15.87 -9.04 -2.47
N PHE A 30 14.72 -9.35 -3.08
CA PHE A 30 13.55 -8.47 -3.06
C PHE A 30 12.89 -8.39 -1.68
N ILE A 31 12.99 -9.45 -0.87
CA ILE A 31 12.53 -9.45 0.52
C ILE A 31 13.39 -8.48 1.34
N TYR A 32 14.72 -8.66 1.32
CA TYR A 32 15.62 -7.85 2.15
C TYR A 32 15.66 -6.38 1.72
N VAL A 33 15.77 -6.12 0.42
CA VAL A 33 15.78 -4.75 -0.13
C VAL A 33 14.42 -4.09 0.08
N GLY A 34 13.33 -4.80 -0.18
CA GLY A 34 11.98 -4.29 0.04
C GLY A 34 11.71 -3.95 1.52
N LEU A 35 12.11 -4.82 2.44
CA LEU A 35 11.99 -4.56 3.89
C LEU A 35 12.85 -3.38 4.33
N ALA A 36 14.10 -3.30 3.88
CA ALA A 36 15.00 -2.19 4.21
C ALA A 36 14.41 -0.85 3.74
N ILE A 37 13.88 -0.80 2.51
CA ILE A 37 13.21 0.39 1.97
C ILE A 37 11.94 0.71 2.78
N ALA A 38 11.10 -0.28 3.06
CA ALA A 38 9.87 -0.08 3.83
C ALA A 38 10.15 0.50 5.23
N ILE A 39 11.14 -0.06 5.94
CA ILE A 39 11.56 0.41 7.27
C ILE A 39 12.13 1.82 7.18
N ALA A 40 12.99 2.11 6.19
CA ALA A 40 13.53 3.44 5.98
C ALA A 40 12.43 4.49 5.73
N ILE A 41 11.37 4.13 4.99
CA ILE A 41 10.21 5.00 4.76
C ILE A 41 9.41 5.22 6.03
N ILE A 42 9.13 4.18 6.82
CA ILE A 42 8.46 4.29 8.13
C ILE A 42 9.23 5.27 9.02
N ILE A 43 10.55 5.10 9.13
CA ILE A 43 11.44 5.97 9.90
C ILE A 43 11.40 7.40 9.35
N GLY A 44 11.48 7.57 8.03
CA GLY A 44 11.41 8.86 7.37
C GLY A 44 10.11 9.62 7.64
N ILE A 45 8.98 8.92 7.65
CA ILE A 45 7.66 9.49 7.99
C ILE A 45 7.57 9.79 9.49
N PHE A 46 8.06 8.89 10.35
CA PHE A 46 8.08 9.08 11.80
C PHE A 46 8.83 10.35 12.20
N PHE A 47 10.01 10.57 11.60
CA PHE A 47 10.81 11.79 11.80
C PHE A 47 10.36 12.98 10.95
N LYS A 48 9.24 12.87 10.23
CA LYS A 48 8.70 13.91 9.32
C LYS A 48 9.71 14.41 8.27
N ARG A 49 10.69 13.57 7.91
CA ARG A 49 11.72 13.86 6.90
C ARG A 49 11.29 13.51 5.48
N LEU A 50 10.19 12.76 5.33
CA LEU A 50 9.66 12.35 4.04
C LEU A 50 8.25 12.89 3.83
N PRO A 51 7.93 13.48 2.66
CA PRO A 51 6.56 13.88 2.34
C PRO A 51 5.63 12.67 2.37
N GLU A 52 4.53 12.75 3.12
CA GLU A 52 3.58 11.64 3.30
C GLU A 52 3.13 11.05 1.96
N LYS A 53 2.79 11.89 0.98
CA LYS A 53 2.31 11.45 -0.35
C LYS A 53 3.29 10.49 -1.03
N THR A 54 4.57 10.84 -1.07
CA THR A 54 5.63 10.00 -1.67
C THR A 54 5.92 8.79 -0.78
N GLY A 55 5.88 8.97 0.53
CA GLY A 55 6.07 7.90 1.49
C GLY A 55 5.04 6.77 1.37
N TYR A 56 3.75 7.10 1.22
CA TYR A 56 2.71 6.10 0.99
C TYR A 56 2.97 5.29 -0.27
N ASP A 57 3.24 5.95 -1.39
CA ASP A 57 3.43 5.31 -2.69
C ASP A 57 4.63 4.35 -2.65
N LEU A 58 5.80 4.84 -2.20
CA LEU A 58 7.02 4.04 -2.13
C LEU A 58 6.89 2.89 -1.12
N PHE A 59 6.23 3.11 0.02
CA PHE A 59 5.99 2.06 1.02
C PHE A 59 5.09 0.96 0.46
N ALA A 60 4.01 1.33 -0.23
CA ALA A 60 3.11 0.34 -0.83
C ALA A 60 3.81 -0.46 -1.93
N CYS A 61 4.66 0.20 -2.74
CA CYS A 61 5.50 -0.48 -3.74
C CYS A 61 6.44 -1.50 -3.07
N SER A 62 7.16 -1.10 -2.01
CA SER A 62 8.09 -2.00 -1.34
C SER A 62 7.37 -3.15 -0.63
N ALA A 63 6.25 -2.88 0.05
CA ALA A 63 5.42 -3.90 0.68
C ALA A 63 4.88 -4.92 -0.33
N LEU A 64 4.50 -4.49 -1.55
CA LEU A 64 4.06 -5.37 -2.63
C LEU A 64 5.17 -6.34 -3.07
N PHE A 65 6.40 -5.85 -3.21
CA PHE A 65 7.53 -6.70 -3.57
C PHE A 65 7.88 -7.69 -2.47
N VAL A 66 7.90 -7.25 -1.21
CA VAL A 66 8.14 -8.15 -0.07
C VAL A 66 7.06 -9.21 -0.01
N TRP A 67 5.78 -8.82 -0.12
CA TRP A 67 4.64 -9.74 -0.16
C TRP A 67 4.79 -10.79 -1.25
N PHE A 68 5.03 -10.35 -2.50
CA PHE A 68 5.14 -11.27 -3.62
C PHE A 68 6.33 -12.22 -3.46
N ALA A 69 7.51 -11.68 -3.16
CA ALA A 69 8.74 -12.46 -3.02
C ALA A 69 8.66 -13.46 -1.86
N TYR A 70 8.05 -13.05 -0.74
CA TYR A 70 7.94 -13.87 0.46
C TYR A 70 6.85 -14.94 0.34
N TRP A 71 5.65 -14.60 -0.15
CA TRP A 71 4.53 -15.54 -0.16
C TRP A 71 4.51 -16.45 -1.40
N LYS A 72 5.00 -16.01 -2.57
CA LYS A 72 4.92 -16.82 -3.80
C LYS A 72 5.55 -18.21 -3.71
N PRO A 73 6.69 -18.42 -3.01
CA PRO A 73 7.25 -19.76 -2.76
C PRO A 73 6.41 -20.64 -1.83
N LEU A 74 5.65 -20.03 -0.93
CA LEU A 74 4.98 -20.70 0.19
C LEU A 74 3.58 -21.19 -0.19
N PHE A 75 2.98 -20.54 -1.18
CA PHE A 75 1.67 -20.86 -1.71
C PHE A 75 1.77 -21.76 -2.95
N VAL A 76 0.68 -22.49 -3.24
CA VAL A 76 0.55 -23.31 -4.45
C VAL A 76 0.75 -22.43 -5.70
N THR A 77 1.42 -22.97 -6.73
CA THR A 77 1.85 -22.23 -7.94
C THR A 77 0.75 -21.34 -8.54
N ASP A 78 -0.48 -21.84 -8.61
CA ASP A 78 -1.62 -21.16 -9.26
C ASP A 78 -2.56 -20.47 -8.26
N SER A 79 -2.04 -20.12 -7.07
CA SER A 79 -2.84 -19.44 -6.06
C SER A 79 -3.39 -18.11 -6.60
N PRO A 80 -4.72 -17.92 -6.62
CA PRO A 80 -5.35 -16.80 -7.32
C PRO A 80 -5.04 -15.45 -6.66
N ILE A 81 -4.60 -15.45 -5.39
CA ILE A 81 -4.25 -14.26 -4.62
C ILE A 81 -3.17 -13.41 -5.30
N PHE A 82 -2.25 -14.02 -6.04
CA PHE A 82 -1.16 -13.30 -6.72
C PHE A 82 -1.62 -12.47 -7.92
N PHE A 83 -2.81 -12.77 -8.45
CA PHE A 83 -3.47 -11.97 -9.47
C PHE A 83 -4.51 -11.01 -8.85
N PHE A 84 -5.41 -11.52 -8.01
CA PHE A 84 -6.53 -10.72 -7.51
C PHE A 84 -6.14 -9.64 -6.51
N PHE A 85 -5.13 -9.86 -5.64
CA PHE A 85 -4.74 -8.84 -4.67
C PHE A 85 -4.13 -7.60 -5.34
N PRO A 86 -3.17 -7.72 -6.28
CA PRO A 86 -2.68 -6.55 -7.01
C PRO A 86 -3.79 -5.82 -7.77
N VAL A 87 -4.69 -6.54 -8.45
CA VAL A 87 -5.83 -5.91 -9.13
C VAL A 87 -6.72 -5.16 -8.15
N TYR A 88 -7.05 -5.78 -7.02
CA TYR A 88 -7.83 -5.16 -5.94
C TYR A 88 -7.14 -3.89 -5.41
N PHE A 89 -5.83 -3.93 -5.16
CA PHE A 89 -5.06 -2.78 -4.70
C PHE A 89 -5.04 -1.63 -5.71
N ALA A 90 -4.86 -1.95 -6.99
CA ALA A 90 -4.92 -0.96 -8.06
C ALA A 90 -6.30 -0.28 -8.09
N LEU A 91 -7.39 -1.07 -8.00
CA LEU A 91 -8.76 -0.56 -8.03
C LEU A 91 -9.07 0.31 -6.82
N ILE A 92 -8.74 -0.13 -5.60
CA ILE A 92 -9.08 0.64 -4.39
C ILE A 92 -8.29 1.95 -4.30
N VAL A 93 -7.04 1.98 -4.77
CA VAL A 93 -6.24 3.20 -4.86
C VAL A 93 -6.77 4.12 -5.95
N ALA A 94 -7.08 3.60 -7.13
CA ALA A 94 -7.68 4.39 -8.22
C ALA A 94 -9.04 4.98 -7.80
N PHE A 95 -9.88 4.17 -7.15
CA PHE A 95 -11.14 4.62 -6.56
C PHE A 95 -10.90 5.75 -5.56
N ALA A 96 -9.93 5.59 -4.66
CA ALA A 96 -9.63 6.59 -3.66
C ALA A 96 -9.10 7.91 -4.26
N ASP A 97 -8.21 7.81 -5.25
CA ASP A 97 -7.67 8.97 -5.96
C ASP A 97 -8.77 9.72 -6.74
N LEU A 98 -9.68 9.01 -7.42
CA LEU A 98 -10.72 9.63 -8.24
C LEU A 98 -11.88 10.20 -7.43
N PHE A 99 -12.40 9.44 -6.46
CA PHE A 99 -13.64 9.79 -5.76
C PHE A 99 -13.42 10.61 -4.50
N PHE A 100 -12.31 10.41 -3.77
CA PHE A 100 -12.01 11.22 -2.59
C PHE A 100 -11.11 12.39 -2.94
N ILE A 101 -9.91 12.12 -3.47
CA ILE A 101 -8.91 13.18 -3.69
C ILE A 101 -9.30 14.08 -4.87
N GLY A 102 -9.72 13.51 -6.01
CA GLY A 102 -10.12 14.26 -7.20
C GLY A 102 -11.35 15.15 -6.97
N GLN A 103 -12.24 14.76 -6.06
CA GLN A 103 -13.44 15.53 -5.72
C GLN A 103 -13.30 16.34 -4.42
N ARG A 104 -12.07 16.52 -3.90
CA ARG A 104 -11.85 17.24 -2.62
C ARG A 104 -12.44 18.65 -2.58
N HIS A 105 -12.58 19.31 -3.73
CA HIS A 105 -13.18 20.63 -3.87
C HIS A 105 -14.70 20.65 -3.60
N LYS A 106 -15.36 19.49 -3.63
CA LYS A 106 -16.80 19.33 -3.32
C LYS A 106 -17.06 19.00 -1.85
N ILE A 107 -16.01 18.78 -1.05
CA ILE A 107 -16.15 18.47 0.37
C ILE A 107 -16.57 19.75 1.09
N ASP A 108 -17.72 19.71 1.77
CA ASP A 108 -18.20 20.82 2.57
C ASP A 108 -17.29 21.10 3.77
N GLN A 109 -17.37 22.32 4.30
CA GLN A 109 -16.50 22.77 5.37
C GLN A 109 -16.67 21.97 6.67
N ASP A 110 -17.89 21.52 6.99
CA ASP A 110 -18.17 20.76 8.21
C ASP A 110 -17.57 19.35 8.13
N SER A 111 -17.72 18.68 6.98
CA SER A 111 -17.07 17.41 6.68
C SER A 111 -15.55 17.54 6.74
N ARG A 112 -14.98 18.62 6.20
CA ARG A 112 -13.53 18.88 6.24
C ARG A 112 -13.04 19.05 7.68
N GLN A 113 -13.74 19.81 8.51
CA GLN A 113 -13.40 19.97 9.92
C GLN A 113 -13.42 18.63 10.67
N ARG A 114 -14.45 17.81 10.47
CA ARG A 114 -14.53 16.47 11.09
C ARG A 114 -13.38 15.56 10.65
N MET A 115 -13.05 15.55 9.36
CA MET A 115 -11.91 14.80 8.83
C MET A 115 -10.59 15.27 9.47
N GLN A 116 -10.44 16.58 9.66
CA GLN A 116 -9.26 17.15 10.29
C GLN A 116 -9.17 16.78 11.77
N THR A 117 -10.28 16.75 12.51
CA THR A 117 -10.33 16.24 13.89
C THR A 117 -9.88 14.79 13.97
N ILE A 118 -10.33 13.93 13.05
CA ILE A 118 -9.94 12.51 13.01
C ILE A 118 -8.43 12.38 12.76
N VAL A 119 -7.86 13.13 11.81
CA VAL A 119 -6.41 13.09 11.54
C VAL A 119 -5.60 13.63 12.71
N ASN A 120 -6.05 14.73 13.33
CA ASN A 120 -5.35 15.39 14.43
C ASN A 120 -5.46 14.62 15.75
N SER A 121 -6.49 13.79 15.93
CA SER A 121 -6.66 12.95 17.12
C SER A 121 -5.51 11.95 17.33
N GLY A 122 -4.65 11.74 16.32
CA GLY A 122 -3.52 10.84 16.40
C GLY A 122 -3.90 9.36 16.44
N VAL A 123 -5.20 9.02 16.35
CA VAL A 123 -5.69 7.64 16.42
C VAL A 123 -5.16 6.78 15.27
N ILE A 124 -4.88 7.37 14.11
CA ILE A 124 -4.36 6.66 12.92
C ILE A 124 -3.08 7.34 12.43
N GLN A 125 -1.97 7.16 13.14
CA GLN A 125 -0.68 7.67 12.68
C GLN A 125 -0.21 6.89 11.43
N PRO A 126 0.27 7.58 10.37
CA PRO A 126 0.70 6.94 9.12
C PRO A 126 1.69 5.79 9.31
N TRP A 127 2.75 6.04 10.10
CA TRP A 127 3.82 5.07 10.35
C TRP A 127 3.31 3.83 11.11
N PHE A 128 2.29 3.99 11.96
CA PHE A 128 1.71 2.88 12.72
C PHE A 128 0.97 1.92 11.80
N VAL A 129 0.15 2.45 10.88
CA VAL A 129 -0.55 1.63 9.87
C VAL A 129 0.46 0.90 8.98
N MET A 130 1.53 1.58 8.55
CA MET A 130 2.61 0.97 7.77
C MET A 130 3.33 -0.15 8.54
N ALA A 131 3.64 0.05 9.81
CA ALA A 131 4.23 -0.98 10.65
C ALA A 131 3.30 -2.20 10.75
N CYS A 132 2.00 -1.99 10.93
CA CYS A 132 1.03 -3.08 10.93
C CYS A 132 1.00 -3.84 9.60
N VAL A 133 1.06 -3.15 8.45
CA VAL A 133 1.15 -3.81 7.12
C VAL A 133 2.36 -4.76 7.08
N LEU A 134 3.54 -4.34 7.54
CA LEU A 134 4.71 -5.22 7.58
C LEU A 134 4.51 -6.43 8.50
N VAL A 135 3.90 -6.23 9.67
CA VAL A 135 3.59 -7.33 10.59
C VAL A 135 2.66 -8.36 9.94
N THR A 136 1.68 -7.92 9.13
CA THR A 136 0.79 -8.87 8.43
C THR A 136 1.49 -9.78 7.44
N LEU A 137 2.65 -9.38 6.89
CA LEU A 137 3.42 -10.19 5.95
C LEU A 137 3.96 -11.47 6.59
N TYR A 138 4.17 -11.47 7.91
CA TYR A 138 4.62 -12.65 8.66
C TYR A 138 3.52 -13.71 8.85
N PHE A 139 2.24 -13.34 8.73
CA PHE A 139 1.11 -14.22 9.04
C PHE A 139 0.45 -14.79 7.78
N GLU A 140 1.12 -15.73 7.13
CA GLU A 140 0.65 -16.42 5.91
C GLU A 140 -0.72 -17.09 6.09
N ASN A 141 -0.93 -17.74 7.25
CA ASN A 141 -2.17 -18.41 7.62
C ASN A 141 -3.37 -17.45 7.76
N ARG A 142 -3.09 -16.14 7.82
CA ARG A 142 -4.09 -15.07 7.89
C ARG A 142 -3.94 -14.14 6.70
N PHE A 143 -3.84 -14.71 5.51
CA PHE A 143 -3.54 -14.01 4.25
C PHE A 143 -4.44 -12.79 3.95
N ILE A 144 -5.67 -12.74 4.49
CA ILE A 144 -6.61 -11.61 4.36
C ILE A 144 -6.16 -10.37 5.16
N GLN A 145 -5.31 -10.53 6.19
CA GLN A 145 -4.84 -9.41 6.99
C GLN A 145 -4.04 -8.42 6.14
N PHE A 146 -3.18 -8.90 5.26
CA PHE A 146 -2.38 -8.03 4.38
C PHE A 146 -3.24 -7.09 3.52
N PRO A 147 -4.19 -7.57 2.69
CA PRO A 147 -5.04 -6.67 1.91
C PRO A 147 -5.94 -5.79 2.76
N THR A 148 -6.33 -6.23 3.95
CA THR A 148 -7.10 -5.42 4.90
C THR A 148 -6.29 -4.21 5.38
N PHE A 149 -5.05 -4.42 5.80
CA PHE A 149 -4.18 -3.33 6.26
C PHE A 149 -3.71 -2.43 5.11
N MET A 150 -3.50 -2.98 3.90
CA MET A 150 -3.27 -2.17 2.70
C MET A 150 -4.48 -1.27 2.39
N THR A 151 -5.70 -1.76 2.58
CA THR A 151 -6.92 -0.95 2.43
C THR A 151 -6.97 0.18 3.46
N LEU A 152 -6.66 -0.12 4.72
CA LEU A 152 -6.57 0.90 5.77
C LEU A 152 -5.51 1.96 5.45
N LEU A 153 -4.36 1.54 4.90
CA LEU A 153 -3.32 2.44 4.42
C LEU A 153 -3.84 3.35 3.29
N THR A 154 -4.56 2.79 2.31
CA THR A 154 -5.18 3.56 1.21
C THR A 154 -6.21 4.57 1.73
N ILE A 155 -7.07 4.19 2.68
CA ILE A 155 -8.03 5.10 3.31
C ILE A 155 -7.28 6.24 4.00
N ARG A 156 -6.21 5.94 4.73
CA ARG A 156 -5.42 6.95 5.42
C ARG A 156 -4.68 7.89 4.45
N TYR A 157 -4.20 7.36 3.34
CA TYR A 157 -3.64 8.14 2.23
C TYR A 157 -4.70 9.08 1.63
N ALA A 158 -5.90 8.57 1.35
CA ALA A 158 -7.02 9.35 0.82
C ALA A 158 -7.38 10.51 1.76
N LEU A 159 -7.50 10.22 3.06
CA LEU A 159 -7.79 11.21 4.10
C LEU A 159 -6.72 12.31 4.17
N SER A 160 -5.44 11.95 4.09
CA SER A 160 -4.33 12.93 4.01
C SER A 160 -4.42 13.79 2.75
N GLY A 161 -4.73 13.17 1.60
CA GLY A 161 -4.89 13.86 0.32
C GLY A 161 -6.05 14.85 0.28
N CYS A 162 -7.18 14.53 0.93
CA CYS A 162 -8.35 15.41 1.00
C CYS A 162 -8.12 16.65 1.87
N LEU A 163 -7.29 16.55 2.90
CA LEU A 163 -7.08 17.64 3.87
C LEU A 163 -6.02 18.66 3.45
N LYS A 164 -5.12 18.28 2.52
CA LYS A 164 -4.03 19.14 2.05
C LYS A 164 -4.59 20.34 1.28
N SER A 165 -4.36 21.55 1.79
CA SER A 165 -4.62 22.80 1.06
C SER A 165 -3.65 22.92 -0.12
N ASP A 166 -4.13 23.48 -1.22
CA ASP A 166 -3.26 23.92 -2.32
C ASP A 166 -2.25 24.98 -1.85
#